data_AF-A0A8S9WC26-F1
#
_entry.id   AF-A0A8S9WC26-F1
#
_cell.length_a   1.000
_cell.length_b   1.000
_cell.length_c   1.000
_cell.angle_alpha   90.00
_cell.angle_beta   90.00
_cell.angle_gamma   90.00
#
_symmetry.space_group_name_H-M   'P 1'
#
loop_
_entity.id
_entity.type
_entity.pdbx_description
1 polymer ?
#
loop_
_entity_poly.entity_id
_entity_poly.type
_entity_poly.pdbx_seq_one_letter_code
_entity_poly.pdbx_strand_id
1 'polypeptide(L)'
;MPFAIAQEVGDLRAEIAAFIVSNKTSKLAEELQQEYGMTASSFKPLIELITKQIADGCVVPTATEMVVEMSKDGTEVVLNACFGHLVNETFGRVLIALLGARIGADISMEIDPYRIKLKSGRKITKEVLKLTLCSIKPEFVRLIIKKTLKNSFLFKWELLNVAKRFGALQKTFDRRQISADKLVKLFSDTPIYEETVNDVFADKLDVVRTEEVVSKIKSGTINVCFSAPSPIGTAGYLSWRDMLTVDRDEGLIIDALRNRILNDRVILFCVSCKKWDSVLRVKTIIELGTNSLVCPFCNSRLIAALKPWEKEELKVVKRHGTDSETETTERVKRVYRNANLVLSHGVLAVIALAARGVGPEVASKIIRKSKDADVSFYRNILEEERRYTRTKRFWA
;
A
#
# COMPACT_ATOMS: atom_id res chain seq x y z
N MET A 1 5.43 4.97 24.00
CA MET A 1 4.80 5.90 24.97
C MET A 1 3.85 5.14 25.89
N PRO A 2 4.08 5.18 27.23
CA PRO A 2 3.23 4.56 28.25
C PRO A 2 1.84 5.18 28.38
N PHE A 3 0.91 4.46 29.03
CA PHE A 3 -0.46 4.91 29.29
C PHE A 3 -0.52 6.19 30.12
N ALA A 4 0.24 6.30 31.22
CA ALA A 4 0.20 7.47 32.11
C ALA A 4 0.57 8.77 31.38
N ILE A 5 1.64 8.74 30.58
CA ILE A 5 2.07 9.88 29.74
C ILE A 5 0.99 10.24 28.71
N ALA A 6 0.26 9.24 28.20
CA ALA A 6 -0.80 9.48 27.22
C ALA A 6 -1.99 10.21 27.83
N GLN A 7 -2.36 9.81 29.04
CA GLN A 7 -3.41 10.44 29.81
C GLN A 7 -3.03 11.88 30.16
N GLU A 8 -1.80 12.14 30.62
CA GLU A 8 -1.31 13.48 30.93
C GLU A 8 -1.38 14.41 29.70
N VAL A 9 -1.03 13.93 28.51
CA VAL A 9 -1.24 14.70 27.26
C VAL A 9 -2.72 14.92 26.96
N GLY A 10 -3.58 13.96 27.29
CA GLY A 10 -5.03 14.10 27.21
C GLY A 10 -5.57 15.16 28.18
N ASP A 11 -5.02 15.25 29.38
CA ASP A 11 -5.35 16.24 30.40
C ASP A 11 -4.88 17.65 29.97
N LEU A 12 -3.66 17.74 29.44
CA LEU A 12 -3.12 18.97 28.84
C LEU A 12 -4.03 19.49 27.71
N ARG A 13 -4.58 18.60 26.86
CA ARG A 13 -5.56 19.01 25.83
C ARG A 13 -6.84 19.56 26.46
N ALA A 14 -7.31 18.97 27.55
CA ALA A 14 -8.51 19.41 28.27
C ALA A 14 -8.29 20.81 28.87
N GLU A 15 -7.14 21.02 29.49
CA GLU A 15 -6.73 22.30 30.05
C GLU A 15 -6.66 23.39 28.98
N ILE A 16 -5.91 23.15 27.89
CA ILE A 16 -5.80 24.11 26.77
C ILE A 16 -7.19 24.43 26.20
N ALA A 17 -8.05 23.42 26.03
CA ALA A 17 -9.41 23.63 25.54
C ALA A 17 -10.24 24.50 26.49
N ALA A 18 -10.15 24.29 27.81
CA ALA A 18 -10.85 25.09 28.81
C ALA A 18 -10.38 26.57 28.79
N PHE A 19 -9.08 26.80 28.67
CA PHE A 19 -8.52 28.15 28.56
C PHE A 19 -8.99 28.88 27.31
N ILE A 20 -9.02 28.20 26.16
CA ILE A 20 -9.51 28.76 24.90
C ILE A 20 -10.99 29.17 25.02
N VAL A 21 -11.83 28.31 25.58
CA VAL A 21 -13.27 28.62 25.79
C VAL A 21 -13.44 29.81 26.75
N SER A 22 -12.57 29.97 27.74
CA SER A 22 -12.61 31.08 28.69
C SER A 22 -12.02 32.42 28.17
N ASN A 23 -11.58 32.49 26.89
CA ASN A 23 -10.94 33.67 26.28
C ASN A 23 -9.68 34.19 27.02
N LYS A 24 -8.98 33.32 27.75
CA LYS A 24 -7.73 33.63 28.48
C LYS A 24 -6.47 33.18 27.74
N THR A 25 -6.48 33.20 26.41
CA THR A 25 -5.39 32.67 25.58
C THR A 25 -4.05 33.38 25.75
N SER A 26 -4.04 34.63 26.19
CA SER A 26 -2.80 35.40 26.39
C SER A 26 -1.95 34.93 27.59
N LYS A 27 -2.56 34.29 28.61
CA LYS A 27 -1.85 33.78 29.80
C LYS A 27 -1.48 32.30 29.71
N LEU A 28 -2.16 31.55 28.85
CA LEU A 28 -1.98 30.10 28.70
C LEU A 28 -0.52 29.71 28.37
N ALA A 29 0.12 30.46 27.47
CA ALA A 29 1.49 30.15 27.05
C ALA A 29 2.52 30.39 28.17
N GLU A 30 2.26 31.34 29.07
CA GLU A 30 3.12 31.65 30.22
C GLU A 30 2.96 30.61 31.33
N GLU A 31 1.72 30.17 31.60
CA GLU A 31 1.41 29.12 32.59
C GLU A 31 2.02 27.77 32.17
N LEU A 32 1.82 27.37 30.90
CA LEU A 32 2.42 26.14 30.36
C LEU A 32 3.96 26.19 30.31
N GLN A 33 4.54 27.38 30.10
CA GLN A 33 5.99 27.56 30.16
C GLN A 33 6.54 27.36 31.56
N GLN A 34 5.83 27.83 32.60
CA GLN A 34 6.25 27.63 33.99
C GLN A 34 6.17 26.16 34.42
N GLU A 35 5.11 25.47 34.01
CA GLU A 35 4.90 24.07 34.40
C GLU A 35 5.84 23.09 33.68
N TYR A 36 6.03 23.25 32.36
CA TYR A 36 6.81 22.30 31.55
C TYR A 36 8.24 22.78 31.25
N GLY A 37 8.61 24.02 31.61
CA GLY A 37 9.94 24.59 31.35
C GLY A 37 10.27 24.80 29.87
N MET A 38 9.25 24.88 29.01
CA MET A 38 9.38 24.92 27.55
C MET A 38 9.09 26.33 26.99
N THR A 39 9.68 26.68 25.86
CA THR A 39 9.44 27.98 25.21
C THR A 39 7.98 28.11 24.76
N ALA A 40 7.35 29.26 25.01
CA ALA A 40 5.97 29.55 24.60
C ALA A 40 5.68 29.28 23.10
N SER A 41 6.67 29.45 22.23
CA SER A 41 6.55 29.16 20.79
C SER A 41 6.36 27.68 20.48
N SER A 42 6.80 26.76 21.34
CA SER A 42 6.66 25.31 21.16
C SER A 42 5.21 24.84 21.31
N PHE A 43 4.40 25.54 22.10
CA PHE A 43 2.98 25.21 22.29
C PHE A 43 2.07 25.79 21.21
N LYS A 44 2.55 26.78 20.45
CA LYS A 44 1.75 27.49 19.46
C LYS A 44 1.07 26.56 18.43
N PRO A 45 1.74 25.57 17.82
CA PRO A 45 1.07 24.66 16.87
C PRO A 45 -0.03 23.81 17.51
N LEU A 46 0.16 23.42 18.78
CA LEU A 46 -0.82 22.63 19.53
C LEU A 46 -2.05 23.48 19.88
N ILE A 47 -1.84 24.71 20.37
CA ILE A 47 -2.90 25.66 20.68
C ILE A 47 -3.69 26.01 19.42
N GLU A 48 -3.02 26.28 18.30
CA GLU A 48 -3.66 26.54 17.00
C GLU A 48 -4.51 25.35 16.53
N LEU A 49 -4.00 24.12 16.68
CA LEU A 49 -4.72 22.91 16.32
C LEU A 49 -6.00 22.73 17.16
N ILE A 50 -5.90 22.91 18.49
CA ILE A 50 -7.05 22.80 19.40
C ILE A 50 -8.04 23.95 19.16
N THR A 51 -7.56 25.17 18.91
CA THR A 51 -8.40 26.32 18.56
C THR A 51 -9.22 26.01 17.31
N LYS A 52 -8.58 25.43 16.27
CA LYS A 52 -9.26 25.02 15.05
C LYS A 52 -10.30 23.92 15.31
N GLN A 53 -9.96 22.91 16.12
CA GLN A 53 -10.88 21.84 16.52
C GLN A 53 -12.17 22.41 17.16
N ILE A 54 -12.00 23.35 18.10
CA ILE A 54 -13.12 23.99 18.81
C ILE A 54 -13.93 24.87 17.86
N ALA A 55 -13.26 25.64 16.99
CA ALA A 55 -13.92 26.48 15.99
C ALA A 55 -14.80 25.68 15.02
N ASP A 56 -14.37 24.46 14.66
CA ASP A 56 -15.13 23.52 13.84
C ASP A 56 -16.27 22.80 14.62
N GLY A 57 -16.50 23.17 15.88
CA GLY A 57 -17.51 22.57 16.75
C GLY A 57 -17.25 21.10 17.11
N CYS A 58 -16.00 20.64 16.92
CA CYS A 58 -15.61 19.26 17.18
C CYS A 58 -15.17 19.08 18.63
N VAL A 59 -15.56 17.95 19.24
CA VAL A 59 -15.09 17.59 20.59
C VAL A 59 -13.57 17.38 20.57
N VAL A 60 -12.88 17.88 21.59
CA VAL A 60 -11.44 17.69 21.77
C VAL A 60 -11.22 16.32 22.44
N PRO A 61 -10.42 15.41 21.85
CA PRO A 61 -10.10 14.15 22.51
C PRO A 61 -9.15 14.36 23.69
N THR A 62 -9.55 13.91 24.88
CA THR A 62 -8.83 14.09 26.16
C THR A 62 -8.53 12.73 26.82
N ALA A 63 -8.17 12.73 28.11
CA ALA A 63 -8.06 11.50 28.90
C ALA A 63 -9.42 10.80 29.11
N THR A 64 -10.51 11.58 29.19
CA THR A 64 -11.88 11.11 29.45
C THR A 64 -12.81 11.19 28.24
N GLU A 65 -12.42 11.87 27.16
CA GLU A 65 -13.21 11.99 25.92
C GLU A 65 -12.54 11.22 24.78
N MET A 66 -13.13 10.08 24.41
CA MET A 66 -12.74 9.33 23.21
C MET A 66 -13.59 9.77 22.02
N VAL A 67 -12.95 10.27 20.96
CA VAL A 67 -13.64 10.76 19.76
C VAL A 67 -13.44 9.79 18.61
N VAL A 68 -14.55 9.28 18.08
CA VAL A 68 -14.61 8.37 16.96
C VAL A 68 -15.00 9.13 15.70
N GLU A 69 -14.05 9.25 14.78
CA GLU A 69 -14.20 9.92 13.50
C GLU A 69 -14.39 8.92 12.38
N MET A 70 -15.37 9.15 11.51
CA MET A 70 -15.69 8.23 10.41
C MET A 70 -15.65 8.95 9.07
N SER A 71 -15.05 8.33 8.06
CA SER A 71 -15.08 8.82 6.69
C SER A 71 -16.50 8.76 6.10
N LYS A 72 -16.78 9.56 5.07
CA LYS A 72 -18.12 9.62 4.44
C LYS A 72 -18.56 8.28 3.83
N ASP A 73 -17.62 7.53 3.27
CA ASP A 73 -17.80 6.20 2.71
C ASP A 73 -17.76 5.08 3.79
N GLY A 74 -17.32 5.41 5.00
CA GLY A 74 -17.23 4.51 6.16
C GLY A 74 -16.17 3.41 6.01
N THR A 75 -15.22 3.57 5.09
CA THR A 75 -14.10 2.64 4.90
C THR A 75 -12.95 2.92 5.87
N GLU A 76 -12.88 4.15 6.40
CA GLU A 76 -11.88 4.60 7.36
C GLU A 76 -12.53 5.10 8.66
N VAL A 77 -12.00 4.65 9.79
CA VAL A 77 -12.43 5.05 11.12
C VAL A 77 -11.20 5.40 11.95
N VAL A 78 -11.21 6.56 12.60
CA VAL A 78 -10.14 7.00 13.50
C VAL A 78 -10.72 7.15 14.90
N LEU A 79 -10.20 6.37 15.85
CA LEU A 79 -10.49 6.53 17.27
C LEU A 79 -9.38 7.37 17.86
N ASN A 80 -9.67 8.62 18.23
CA ASN A 80 -8.77 9.44 19.01
C ASN A 80 -8.93 9.05 20.48
N ALA A 81 -7.91 8.40 21.01
CA ALA A 81 -7.89 7.74 22.31
C ALA A 81 -6.48 7.89 22.93
N CYS A 82 -6.38 8.68 23.99
CA CYS A 82 -5.13 8.99 24.68
C CYS A 82 -4.69 7.87 25.63
N PHE A 83 -4.64 6.61 25.17
CA PHE A 83 -4.32 5.44 26.01
C PHE A 83 -2.86 4.95 25.85
N GLY A 84 -2.07 5.55 24.96
CA GLY A 84 -0.70 5.11 24.72
C GLY A 84 -0.61 3.87 23.84
N HIS A 85 0.59 3.48 23.43
CA HIS A 85 0.75 2.48 22.37
C HIS A 85 0.24 1.09 22.74
N LEU A 86 0.63 0.56 23.90
CA LEU A 86 0.31 -0.82 24.27
C LEU A 86 -1.19 -1.02 24.50
N VAL A 87 -1.85 -0.04 25.14
CA VAL A 87 -3.30 -0.09 25.36
C VAL A 87 -4.04 0.13 24.05
N ASN A 88 -3.63 1.07 23.20
CA ASN A 88 -4.22 1.26 21.87
C ASN A 88 -4.04 0.02 20.97
N GLU A 89 -2.88 -0.65 21.02
CA GLU A 89 -2.62 -1.92 20.34
C GLU A 89 -3.55 -3.03 20.80
N THR A 90 -3.69 -3.16 22.12
CA THR A 90 -4.52 -4.20 22.73
C THR A 90 -6.01 -3.95 22.43
N PHE A 91 -6.49 -2.73 22.66
CA PHE A 91 -7.86 -2.32 22.41
C PHE A 91 -8.22 -2.39 20.92
N GLY A 92 -7.35 -1.90 20.04
CA GLY A 92 -7.53 -1.95 18.60
C GLY A 92 -7.62 -3.38 18.05
N ARG A 93 -6.82 -4.32 18.58
CA ARG A 93 -6.91 -5.74 18.23
C ARG A 93 -8.25 -6.36 18.62
N VAL A 94 -8.76 -6.05 19.82
CA VAL A 94 -10.09 -6.50 20.25
C VAL A 94 -11.17 -5.94 19.31
N LEU A 95 -11.06 -4.66 18.95
CA LEU A 95 -12.00 -4.02 18.04
C LEU A 95 -12.00 -4.67 16.65
N ILE A 96 -10.84 -4.87 16.04
CA ILE A 96 -10.74 -5.48 14.72
C ILE A 96 -11.24 -6.92 14.72
N ALA A 97 -10.93 -7.69 15.77
CA ALA A 97 -11.42 -9.05 15.92
C ALA A 97 -12.96 -9.11 15.88
N LEU A 98 -13.62 -8.21 16.62
CA LEU A 98 -15.08 -8.19 16.72
C LEU A 98 -15.75 -7.54 15.49
N LEU A 99 -15.20 -6.44 14.99
CA LEU A 99 -15.70 -5.76 13.79
C LEU A 99 -15.54 -6.65 12.55
N GLY A 100 -14.38 -7.28 12.39
CA GLY A 100 -14.11 -8.18 11.27
C GLY A 100 -15.06 -9.37 11.24
N ALA A 101 -15.36 -9.94 12.42
CA ALA A 101 -16.34 -11.02 12.55
C ALA A 101 -17.77 -10.59 12.19
N ARG A 102 -18.16 -9.35 12.47
CA ARG A 102 -19.50 -8.81 12.17
C ARG A 102 -19.68 -8.40 10.72
N ILE A 103 -18.67 -7.77 10.14
CA ILE A 103 -18.73 -7.21 8.79
C ILE A 103 -18.31 -8.25 7.74
N GLY A 104 -17.60 -9.30 8.16
CA GLY A 104 -17.06 -10.34 7.27
C GLY A 104 -15.99 -9.78 6.33
N ALA A 105 -15.11 -8.93 6.87
CA ALA A 105 -14.01 -8.32 6.13
C ALA A 105 -12.77 -8.18 7.03
N ASP A 106 -11.60 -8.27 6.40
CA ASP A 106 -10.35 -7.95 7.06
C ASP A 106 -10.25 -6.43 7.27
N ILE A 107 -9.81 -6.05 8.47
CA ILE A 107 -9.62 -4.66 8.86
C ILE A 107 -8.15 -4.48 9.19
N SER A 108 -7.53 -3.52 8.52
CA SER A 108 -6.17 -3.09 8.79
C SER A 108 -6.15 -2.04 9.90
N MET A 109 -5.07 -2.04 10.68
CA MET A 109 -4.87 -1.18 11.83
C MET A 109 -3.58 -0.38 11.71
N GLU A 110 -3.62 0.88 12.11
CA GLU A 110 -2.43 1.68 12.42
C GLU A 110 -2.64 2.37 13.77
N ILE A 111 -1.58 2.45 14.57
CA ILE A 111 -1.66 2.96 15.95
C ILE A 111 -0.58 4.00 16.18
N ASP A 112 -0.97 5.06 16.85
CA ASP A 112 -0.09 6.00 17.52
C ASP A 112 -0.47 6.08 19.01
N PRO A 113 0.28 6.80 19.87
CA PRO A 113 -0.04 6.88 21.28
C PRO A 113 -1.42 7.47 21.63
N TYR A 114 -2.04 8.16 20.68
CA TYR A 114 -3.27 8.93 20.85
C TYR A 114 -4.38 8.52 19.88
N ARG A 115 -4.12 7.58 18.95
CA ARG A 115 -5.05 7.22 17.88
C ARG A 115 -4.95 5.75 17.49
N ILE A 116 -6.11 5.21 17.13
CA ILE A 116 -6.25 3.91 16.45
C ILE A 116 -6.96 4.17 15.14
N LYS A 117 -6.29 3.93 14.02
CA LYS A 117 -6.86 4.02 12.68
C LYS A 117 -7.23 2.64 12.20
N LEU A 118 -8.44 2.52 11.68
CA LEU A 118 -9.00 1.31 11.13
C LEU A 118 -9.34 1.56 9.66
N LYS A 119 -8.91 0.65 8.78
CA LYS A 119 -9.26 0.70 7.36
C LYS A 119 -9.77 -0.65 6.89
N SER A 120 -10.97 -0.63 6.32
CA SER A 120 -11.73 -1.81 5.92
C SER A 120 -12.11 -1.73 4.45
N GLY A 121 -12.08 -2.87 3.76
CA GLY A 121 -12.62 -2.98 2.40
C GLY A 121 -14.14 -2.92 2.32
N ARG A 122 -14.83 -2.94 3.48
CA ARG A 122 -16.28 -2.81 3.61
C ARG A 122 -16.64 -1.66 4.54
N LYS A 123 -17.80 -1.04 4.28
CA LYS A 123 -18.33 0.08 5.08
C LYS A 123 -18.59 -0.35 6.53
N ILE A 124 -17.97 0.36 7.46
CA ILE A 124 -18.25 0.32 8.90
C ILE A 124 -19.30 1.40 9.18
N THR A 125 -20.47 1.03 9.69
CA THR A 125 -21.49 2.02 10.10
C THR A 125 -21.34 2.40 11.57
N LYS A 126 -21.85 3.58 11.93
CA LYS A 126 -21.83 4.10 13.31
C LYS A 126 -22.49 3.13 14.28
N GLU A 127 -23.60 2.51 13.87
CA GLU A 127 -24.38 1.56 14.67
C GLU A 127 -23.57 0.30 14.95
N VAL A 128 -22.93 -0.28 13.91
CA VAL A 128 -22.09 -1.47 14.06
C VAL A 128 -20.92 -1.19 14.99
N LEU A 129 -20.28 -0.03 14.85
CA LEU A 129 -19.15 0.34 15.70
C LEU A 129 -19.58 0.58 17.15
N LYS A 130 -20.68 1.31 17.37
CA LYS A 130 -21.26 1.53 18.70
C LYS A 130 -21.65 0.22 19.37
N LEU A 131 -22.35 -0.66 18.65
CA LEU A 131 -22.68 -2.02 19.12
C LEU A 131 -21.43 -2.83 19.45
N THR A 132 -20.32 -2.61 18.73
CA THR A 132 -19.07 -3.33 18.98
C THR A 132 -18.43 -2.85 20.26
N LEU A 133 -18.27 -1.55 20.43
CA LEU A 133 -17.78 -0.95 21.67
C LEU A 133 -18.60 -1.39 22.89
N CYS A 134 -19.93 -1.34 22.81
CA CYS A 134 -20.81 -1.74 23.92
C CYS A 134 -20.77 -3.24 24.24
N SER A 135 -20.38 -4.09 23.29
CA SER A 135 -20.37 -5.54 23.47
C SER A 135 -19.09 -6.08 24.12
N ILE A 136 -18.03 -5.26 24.19
CA ILE A 136 -16.75 -5.69 24.78
C ILE A 136 -16.95 -5.82 26.29
N LYS A 137 -16.69 -7.02 26.83
CA LYS A 137 -16.60 -7.24 28.27
C LYS A 137 -15.14 -7.24 28.71
N PRO A 138 -14.79 -6.55 29.81
CA PRO A 138 -13.42 -6.54 30.34
C PRO A 138 -12.84 -7.95 30.48
N GLU A 139 -13.56 -8.88 31.13
CA GLU A 139 -13.08 -10.26 31.36
C GLU A 139 -12.76 -11.06 30.08
N PHE A 140 -13.25 -10.63 28.91
CA PHE A 140 -13.03 -11.32 27.64
C PHE A 140 -11.92 -10.70 26.79
N VAL A 141 -11.34 -9.56 27.17
CA VAL A 141 -10.25 -8.91 26.41
C VAL A 141 -9.10 -9.89 26.18
N ARG A 142 -8.56 -10.49 27.26
CA ARG A 142 -7.49 -11.49 27.18
C ARG A 142 -7.85 -12.67 26.28
N LEU A 143 -9.09 -13.16 26.41
CA LEU A 143 -9.57 -14.36 25.73
C LEU A 143 -9.74 -14.12 24.21
N ILE A 144 -10.26 -12.96 23.82
CA ILE A 144 -10.41 -12.53 22.43
C ILE A 144 -9.05 -12.42 21.76
N ILE A 145 -8.09 -11.77 22.43
CA ILE A 145 -6.73 -11.64 21.90
C ILE A 145 -6.09 -13.01 21.76
N LYS A 146 -6.13 -13.86 22.78
CA LYS A 146 -5.52 -15.21 22.73
C LYS A 146 -6.04 -16.03 21.54
N LYS A 147 -7.34 -15.94 21.23
CA LYS A 147 -7.95 -16.65 20.10
C LYS A 147 -7.55 -16.10 18.72
N THR A 148 -7.35 -14.78 18.61
CA THR A 148 -7.09 -14.11 17.33
C THR A 148 -5.61 -13.88 17.05
N LEU A 149 -4.76 -13.89 18.07
CA LEU A 149 -3.36 -13.51 17.99
C LEU A 149 -2.57 -14.36 16.99
N LYS A 150 -2.82 -15.67 16.94
CA LYS A 150 -2.15 -16.62 16.04
C LYS A 150 -2.26 -16.27 14.55
N ASN A 151 -3.31 -15.55 14.16
CA ASN A 151 -3.53 -15.15 12.77
C ASN A 151 -2.84 -13.81 12.44
N SER A 152 -2.37 -13.08 13.45
CA SER A 152 -1.81 -11.75 13.28
C SER A 152 -0.37 -11.77 12.77
N PHE A 153 -0.01 -10.76 11.98
CA PHE A 153 1.36 -10.58 11.48
C PHE A 153 2.37 -10.41 12.62
N LEU A 154 1.98 -9.70 13.70
CA LEU A 154 2.81 -9.52 14.89
C LEU A 154 3.21 -10.86 15.50
N PHE A 155 2.26 -11.76 15.73
CA PHE A 155 2.54 -13.08 16.30
C PHE A 155 3.44 -13.91 15.39
N LYS A 156 3.14 -13.93 14.08
CA LYS A 156 3.95 -14.62 13.09
C LYS A 156 5.39 -14.11 13.04
N TRP A 157 5.58 -12.80 13.23
CA TRP A 157 6.90 -12.19 13.30
C TRP A 157 7.62 -12.52 14.60
N GLU A 158 6.93 -12.44 15.74
CA GLU A 158 7.53 -12.78 17.04
C GLU A 158 7.91 -14.27 17.12
N LEU A 159 7.06 -15.16 16.60
CA LEU A 159 7.31 -16.59 16.53
C LEU A 159 8.62 -16.90 15.81
N LEU A 160 8.91 -16.18 14.72
CA LEU A 160 10.18 -16.32 13.99
C LEU A 160 11.37 -15.90 14.86
N ASN A 161 11.24 -14.82 15.63
CA ASN A 161 12.31 -14.33 16.50
C ASN A 161 12.56 -15.27 17.68
N VAL A 162 11.49 -15.76 18.32
CA VAL A 162 11.56 -16.74 19.40
C VAL A 162 12.17 -18.05 18.87
N ALA A 163 11.70 -18.57 17.74
CA ALA A 163 12.27 -19.78 17.14
C ALA A 163 13.76 -19.64 16.80
N LYS A 164 14.22 -18.45 16.39
CA LYS A 164 15.66 -18.16 16.22
C LYS A 164 16.43 -18.12 17.55
N ARG A 165 15.85 -17.53 18.61
CA ARG A 165 16.45 -17.51 19.96
C ARG A 165 16.59 -18.92 20.54
N PHE A 166 15.60 -19.78 20.31
CA PHE A 166 15.61 -21.19 20.73
C PHE A 166 16.52 -22.08 19.87
N GLY A 167 17.11 -21.55 18.79
CA GLY A 167 17.96 -22.32 17.87
C GLY A 167 17.20 -23.26 16.93
N ALA A 168 15.87 -23.28 16.97
CA ALA A 168 15.03 -24.05 16.06
C ALA A 168 15.07 -23.52 14.61
N LEU A 169 15.41 -22.24 14.42
CA LEU A 169 15.67 -21.64 13.11
C LEU A 169 17.07 -21.01 13.06
N GLN A 170 17.75 -21.18 11.94
CA GLN A 170 19.02 -20.49 11.68
C GLN A 170 18.82 -18.96 11.64
N LYS A 171 19.83 -18.20 12.06
CA LYS A 171 19.78 -16.72 12.02
C LYS A 171 19.55 -16.19 10.61
N THR A 172 20.14 -16.86 9.61
CA THR A 172 20.06 -16.59 8.16
C THR A 172 18.81 -17.18 7.50
N PHE A 173 17.86 -17.72 8.26
CA PHE A 173 16.66 -18.33 7.71
C PHE A 173 15.89 -17.36 6.80
N ASP A 174 15.72 -17.76 5.53
CA ASP A 174 14.98 -17.01 4.53
C ASP A 174 13.47 -17.26 4.69
N ARG A 175 12.73 -16.17 4.93
CA ARG A 175 11.28 -16.16 5.12
C ARG A 175 10.50 -16.64 3.89
N ARG A 176 11.15 -16.76 2.73
CA ARG A 176 10.56 -17.30 1.49
C ARG A 176 10.50 -18.82 1.46
N GLN A 177 11.27 -19.53 2.30
CA GLN A 177 11.35 -20.99 2.27
C GLN A 177 10.10 -21.66 2.86
N ILE A 178 9.53 -21.10 3.93
CA ILE A 178 8.36 -21.64 4.61
C ILE A 178 7.39 -20.51 4.94
N SER A 179 6.11 -20.70 4.63
CA SER A 179 5.08 -19.72 5.00
C SER A 179 4.95 -19.62 6.52
N ALA A 180 4.73 -18.40 7.01
CA ALA A 180 4.55 -18.17 8.46
C ALA A 180 3.41 -19.01 9.05
N ASP A 181 2.34 -19.26 8.29
CA ASP A 181 1.23 -20.12 8.71
C ASP A 181 1.64 -21.59 8.93
N LYS A 182 2.58 -22.11 8.13
CA LYS A 182 3.12 -23.45 8.35
C LYS A 182 3.98 -23.49 9.62
N LEU A 183 4.77 -22.45 9.89
CA LEU A 183 5.57 -22.37 11.11
C LEU A 183 4.69 -22.28 12.36
N VAL A 184 3.62 -21.50 12.31
CA VAL A 184 2.63 -21.46 13.40
C VAL A 184 2.07 -22.85 13.67
N LYS A 185 1.73 -23.61 12.62
CA LYS A 185 1.23 -24.99 12.78
C LYS A 185 2.28 -25.95 13.35
N LEU A 186 3.52 -25.86 12.87
CA LEU A 186 4.63 -26.75 13.25
C LEU A 186 5.06 -26.55 14.71
N PHE A 187 5.05 -25.30 15.18
CA PHE A 187 5.38 -24.97 16.56
C PHE A 187 4.16 -24.97 17.48
N SER A 188 2.95 -25.29 16.98
CA SER A 188 1.77 -25.50 17.85
C SER A 188 2.14 -26.48 18.96
N ASP A 189 1.72 -26.20 20.19
CA ASP A 189 1.94 -27.05 21.36
C ASP A 189 3.43 -27.28 21.71
N THR A 190 4.32 -26.36 21.30
CA THR A 190 5.72 -26.33 21.70
C THR A 190 6.02 -25.19 22.67
N PRO A 191 7.09 -25.28 23.50
CA PRO A 191 7.53 -24.18 24.34
C PRO A 191 7.83 -22.89 23.56
N ILE A 192 8.24 -23.01 22.28
CA ILE A 192 8.48 -21.86 21.40
C ILE A 192 7.17 -21.07 21.19
N TYR A 193 6.05 -21.77 20.99
CA TYR A 193 4.75 -21.12 20.83
C TYR A 193 4.27 -20.50 22.13
N GLU A 194 4.38 -21.21 23.25
CA GLU A 194 4.00 -20.69 24.57
C GLU A 194 4.80 -19.43 24.91
N GLU A 195 6.12 -19.45 24.69
CA GLU A 195 6.98 -18.30 24.91
C GLU A 195 6.62 -17.14 23.99
N THR A 196 6.31 -17.41 22.72
CA THR A 196 5.85 -16.37 21.79
C THR A 196 4.57 -15.70 22.28
N VAL A 197 3.61 -16.49 22.82
CA VAL A 197 2.41 -15.92 23.42
C VAL A 197 2.79 -15.05 24.62
N ASN A 198 3.62 -15.55 25.53
CA ASN A 198 4.05 -14.80 26.72
C ASN A 198 4.74 -13.48 26.36
N ASP A 199 5.71 -13.51 25.45
CA ASP A 199 6.44 -12.32 24.98
C ASP A 199 5.50 -11.29 24.37
N VAL A 200 4.54 -11.71 23.54
CA VAL A 200 3.57 -10.77 22.97
C VAL A 200 2.68 -10.14 24.06
N PHE A 201 2.21 -10.95 25.02
CA PHE A 201 1.37 -10.44 26.12
C PHE A 201 2.13 -9.54 27.10
N ALA A 202 3.44 -9.75 27.27
CA ALA A 202 4.28 -8.96 28.18
C ALA A 202 4.81 -7.68 27.52
N ASP A 203 5.35 -7.79 26.31
CA ASP A 203 6.13 -6.70 25.69
C ASP A 203 5.32 -5.85 24.70
N LYS A 204 4.26 -6.42 24.12
CA LYS A 204 3.53 -5.79 23.00
C LYS A 204 2.10 -5.39 23.36
N LEU A 205 1.58 -5.85 24.49
CA LEU A 205 0.19 -5.64 24.89
C LEU A 205 0.11 -5.18 26.35
N ASP A 206 -0.96 -4.46 26.68
CA ASP A 206 -1.30 -4.07 28.06
C ASP A 206 -2.77 -4.43 28.31
N VAL A 207 -2.99 -5.71 28.63
CA VAL A 207 -4.32 -6.27 28.82
C VAL A 207 -5.01 -5.68 30.04
N VAL A 208 -4.29 -5.59 31.16
CA VAL A 208 -4.84 -5.11 32.44
C VAL A 208 -5.41 -3.71 32.29
N ARG A 209 -4.62 -2.76 31.75
CA ARG A 209 -5.13 -1.39 31.52
C ARG A 209 -6.20 -1.33 30.44
N THR A 210 -6.16 -2.22 29.45
CA THR A 210 -7.24 -2.29 28.45
C THR A 210 -8.56 -2.72 29.08
N GLU A 211 -8.54 -3.68 30.00
CA GLU A 211 -9.72 -4.10 30.77
C GLU A 211 -10.27 -2.95 31.62
N GLU A 212 -9.39 -2.15 32.24
CA GLU A 212 -9.77 -0.92 32.94
C GLU A 212 -10.40 0.13 32.00
N VAL A 213 -9.79 0.38 30.85
CA VAL A 213 -10.32 1.32 29.83
C VAL A 213 -11.69 0.87 29.33
N VAL A 214 -11.87 -0.42 29.02
CA VAL A 214 -13.17 -0.98 28.63
C VAL A 214 -14.20 -0.80 29.75
N SER A 215 -13.80 -1.01 31.01
CA SER A 215 -14.67 -0.80 32.17
C SER A 215 -15.08 0.67 32.29
N LYS A 216 -14.13 1.61 32.13
CA LYS A 216 -14.38 3.05 32.16
C LYS A 216 -15.26 3.54 31.02
N ILE A 217 -15.12 2.98 29.82
CA ILE A 217 -16.02 3.25 28.69
C ILE A 217 -17.44 2.78 29.01
N LYS A 218 -17.57 1.61 29.64
CA LYS A 218 -18.87 1.01 29.97
C LYS A 218 -19.58 1.74 31.13
N SER A 219 -18.84 2.22 32.12
CA SER A 219 -19.39 3.03 33.22
C SER A 219 -19.73 4.47 32.80
N GLY A 220 -19.30 4.91 31.61
CA GLY A 220 -19.43 6.29 31.15
C GLY A 220 -18.40 7.24 31.78
N THR A 221 -17.36 6.72 32.42
CA THR A 221 -16.21 7.55 32.88
C THR A 221 -15.38 8.02 31.70
N ILE A 222 -15.25 7.21 30.65
CA ILE A 222 -14.75 7.63 29.34
C ILE A 222 -15.94 7.79 28.41
N ASN A 223 -16.21 9.02 28.00
CA ASN A 223 -17.28 9.35 27.07
C ASN A 223 -16.86 9.03 25.63
N VAL A 224 -17.79 8.48 24.85
CA VAL A 224 -17.55 8.13 23.44
C VAL A 224 -18.38 9.03 22.54
N CYS A 225 -17.71 9.97 21.88
CA CYS A 225 -18.30 10.93 20.98
C CYS A 225 -18.06 10.50 19.52
N PHE A 226 -19.04 10.71 18.63
CA PHE A 226 -18.88 10.43 17.20
C PHE A 226 -18.91 11.74 16.41
N SER A 227 -17.95 11.94 15.52
CA SER A 227 -17.87 13.13 14.68
C SER A 227 -17.47 12.81 13.24
N ALA A 228 -17.59 13.81 12.36
CA ALA A 228 -16.91 13.80 11.08
C ALA A 228 -15.39 13.94 11.29
N PRO A 229 -14.56 13.71 10.24
CA PRO A 229 -13.11 13.91 10.34
C PRO A 229 -12.78 15.31 10.83
N SER A 230 -11.99 15.39 11.91
CA SER A 230 -11.68 16.63 12.62
C SER A 230 -10.23 17.07 12.36
N PRO A 231 -9.86 18.34 12.64
CA PRO A 231 -8.49 18.79 12.58
C PRO A 231 -7.49 17.90 13.35
N ILE A 232 -7.83 17.49 14.57
CA ILE A 232 -6.96 16.63 15.40
C ILE A 232 -6.84 15.22 14.82
N GLY A 233 -7.93 14.63 14.32
CA GLY A 233 -7.88 13.32 13.66
C GLY A 233 -7.11 13.37 12.34
N THR A 234 -7.26 14.46 11.58
CA THR A 234 -6.60 14.66 10.28
C THR A 234 -5.11 15.02 10.42
N ALA A 235 -4.70 15.72 11.48
CA ALA A 235 -3.31 16.10 11.71
C ALA A 235 -2.37 14.87 11.77
N GLY A 236 -2.86 13.74 12.29
CA GLY A 236 -2.13 12.47 12.29
C GLY A 236 -1.93 11.84 10.91
N TYR A 237 -2.50 12.39 9.83
CA TYR A 237 -2.27 11.95 8.46
C TYR A 237 -1.13 12.70 7.76
N LEU A 238 -0.68 13.83 8.30
CA LEU A 238 0.39 14.64 7.67
C LEU A 238 1.77 14.05 7.99
N SER A 239 2.01 13.66 9.24
CA SER A 239 3.28 13.10 9.70
C SER A 239 3.63 11.74 9.06
N TRP A 240 2.62 10.99 8.62
CA TRP A 240 2.80 9.65 8.04
C TRP A 240 2.93 9.68 6.51
N ARG A 241 2.38 10.70 5.84
CA ARG A 241 2.52 10.85 4.38
C ARG A 241 3.94 11.25 3.96
N ASP A 242 4.73 11.82 4.87
CA ASP A 242 6.12 12.21 4.61
C ASP A 242 7.16 11.10 4.88
N MET A 243 6.75 9.91 5.35
CA MET A 243 7.65 8.76 5.48
C MET A 243 7.06 7.52 4.80
N LEU A 244 7.68 7.18 3.67
CA LEU A 244 7.52 5.94 2.90
C LEU A 244 6.25 5.89 2.04
N THR A 245 6.36 6.41 0.81
CA THR A 245 5.81 5.71 -0.36
C THR A 245 6.45 4.33 -0.42
N VAL A 246 5.99 3.40 0.41
CA VAL A 246 6.28 1.97 0.25
C VAL A 246 5.71 1.57 -1.11
N ASP A 247 6.46 0.76 -1.85
CA ASP A 247 6.19 0.15 -3.17
C ASP A 247 4.87 -0.66 -3.27
N ARG A 248 3.78 -0.26 -2.62
CA ARG A 248 2.47 -0.93 -2.65
C ARG A 248 1.62 -0.56 -3.86
N ASP A 249 2.05 0.41 -4.66
CA ASP A 249 1.39 0.74 -5.94
C ASP A 249 2.08 0.13 -7.17
N GLU A 250 3.17 -0.64 -7.02
CA GLU A 250 3.75 -1.32 -8.20
C GLU A 250 2.74 -2.23 -8.90
N GLY A 251 1.89 -2.94 -8.15
CA GLY A 251 0.86 -3.81 -8.73
C GLY A 251 -0.14 -3.03 -9.59
N LEU A 252 -0.74 -1.97 -9.03
CA LEU A 252 -1.70 -1.13 -9.75
C LEU A 252 -1.08 -0.42 -10.95
N ILE A 253 0.18 0.02 -10.83
CA ILE A 253 0.93 0.65 -11.92
C ILE A 253 1.26 -0.37 -13.02
N ILE A 254 1.66 -1.60 -12.65
CA ILE A 254 1.93 -2.69 -13.59
C ILE A 254 0.64 -3.11 -14.31
N ASP A 255 -0.49 -3.20 -13.60
CA ASP A 255 -1.78 -3.51 -14.20
C ASP A 255 -2.27 -2.41 -15.14
N ALA A 256 -2.08 -1.14 -14.77
CA ALA A 256 -2.34 0.00 -15.65
C ALA A 256 -1.46 -0.03 -16.91
N LEU A 257 -0.16 -0.35 -16.76
CA LEU A 257 0.78 -0.52 -17.87
C LEU A 257 0.34 -1.66 -18.79
N ARG A 258 -0.02 -2.81 -18.22
CA ARG A 258 -0.50 -3.99 -18.96
C ARG A 258 -1.74 -3.65 -19.78
N ASN A 259 -2.74 -3.04 -19.15
CA ASN A 259 -3.98 -2.63 -19.81
C ASN A 259 -3.73 -1.62 -20.94
N ARG A 260 -2.77 -0.71 -20.76
CA ARG A 260 -2.36 0.21 -21.83
C ARG A 260 -1.77 -0.55 -23.01
N ILE A 261 -0.76 -1.40 -22.78
CA ILE A 261 -0.08 -2.14 -23.85
C ILE A 261 -1.06 -3.03 -24.61
N LEU A 262 -1.99 -3.69 -23.93
CA LEU A 262 -3.02 -4.53 -24.56
C LEU A 262 -3.94 -3.74 -25.50
N ASN A 263 -4.23 -2.48 -25.16
CA ASN A 263 -5.07 -1.59 -25.96
C ASN A 263 -4.30 -0.79 -27.02
N ASP A 264 -2.97 -0.81 -27.00
CA ASP A 264 -2.15 -0.17 -28.02
C ASP A 264 -2.30 -0.89 -29.37
N ARG A 265 -2.20 -0.10 -30.45
CA ARG A 265 -2.28 -0.57 -31.83
C ARG A 265 -0.87 -0.80 -32.36
N VAL A 266 -0.64 -1.92 -33.04
CA VAL A 266 0.63 -2.29 -33.66
C VAL A 266 0.37 -2.61 -35.13
N ILE A 267 1.30 -2.18 -35.99
CA ILE A 267 1.31 -2.51 -37.41
C ILE A 267 2.14 -3.78 -37.58
N LEU A 268 1.51 -4.83 -38.08
CA LEU A 268 2.17 -6.04 -38.52
C LEU A 268 2.50 -5.89 -40.00
N PHE A 269 3.77 -6.03 -40.36
CA PHE A 269 4.25 -5.89 -41.74
C PHE A 269 5.07 -7.09 -42.16
N CYS A 270 4.73 -7.71 -43.30
CA CYS A 270 5.53 -8.80 -43.84
C CYS A 270 6.77 -8.27 -44.56
N VAL A 271 7.95 -8.56 -44.00
CA VAL A 271 9.23 -8.13 -44.60
C VAL A 271 9.60 -8.97 -45.82
N SER A 272 9.12 -10.22 -45.89
CA SER A 272 9.42 -11.14 -46.99
C SER A 272 8.75 -10.75 -48.31
N CYS A 273 7.43 -10.56 -48.32
CA CYS A 273 6.71 -10.19 -49.55
C CYS A 273 6.49 -8.69 -49.72
N LYS A 274 6.67 -7.88 -48.66
CA LYS A 274 6.45 -6.42 -48.61
C LYS A 274 5.04 -5.94 -49.03
N LYS A 275 4.10 -6.85 -49.28
CA LYS A 275 2.76 -6.56 -49.80
C LYS A 275 1.68 -6.49 -48.71
N TRP A 276 1.95 -7.03 -47.52
CA TRP A 276 0.99 -7.08 -46.43
C TRP A 276 1.36 -6.17 -45.28
N ASP A 277 0.44 -5.29 -44.93
CA ASP A 277 0.41 -4.57 -43.65
C ASP A 277 -0.99 -4.64 -43.04
N SER A 278 -1.06 -4.84 -41.72
CA SER A 278 -2.30 -4.90 -40.96
C SER A 278 -2.14 -4.19 -39.62
N VAL A 279 -3.17 -3.49 -39.16
CA VAL A 279 -3.17 -2.77 -37.89
C VAL A 279 -4.08 -3.49 -36.91
N LEU A 280 -3.50 -4.08 -35.87
CA LEU A 280 -4.24 -4.82 -34.85
C LEU A 280 -3.93 -4.29 -33.45
N ARG A 281 -4.85 -4.51 -32.51
CA ARG A 281 -4.57 -4.30 -31.09
C ARG A 281 -3.74 -5.47 -30.56
N VAL A 282 -2.85 -5.20 -29.61
CA VAL A 282 -2.04 -6.25 -28.99
C VAL A 282 -2.91 -7.33 -28.35
N LYS A 283 -4.03 -6.95 -27.71
CA LYS A 283 -5.02 -7.91 -27.17
C LYS A 283 -5.52 -8.90 -28.21
N THR A 284 -5.87 -8.42 -29.40
CA THR A 284 -6.38 -9.26 -30.50
C THR A 284 -5.31 -10.21 -31.05
N ILE A 285 -4.05 -9.77 -31.07
CA ILE A 285 -2.90 -10.61 -31.47
C ILE A 285 -2.68 -11.75 -30.47
N ILE A 286 -2.85 -11.48 -29.17
CA ILE A 286 -2.76 -12.49 -28.11
C ILE A 286 -3.89 -13.51 -28.25
N GLU A 287 -5.12 -13.06 -28.47
CA GLU A 287 -6.30 -13.93 -28.65
C GLU A 287 -6.18 -14.84 -29.89
N LEU A 288 -5.66 -14.32 -30.99
CA LEU A 288 -5.43 -15.06 -32.24
C LEU A 288 -4.15 -15.92 -32.20
N GLY A 289 -3.30 -15.74 -31.19
CA GLY A 289 -2.06 -16.49 -30.99
C GLY A 289 -1.09 -16.41 -32.19
N THR A 290 -0.31 -17.47 -32.38
CA THR A 290 0.67 -17.60 -33.48
C THR A 290 0.06 -17.52 -34.88
N ASN A 291 -1.26 -17.68 -35.02
CA ASN A 291 -1.95 -17.59 -36.30
C ASN A 291 -2.02 -16.16 -36.83
N SER A 292 -1.96 -15.16 -35.93
CA SER A 292 -1.88 -13.74 -36.31
C SER A 292 -0.52 -13.31 -36.87
N LEU A 293 0.51 -14.16 -36.68
CA LEU A 293 1.89 -13.92 -37.10
C LEU A 293 2.25 -14.73 -38.36
N VAL A 294 1.30 -14.90 -39.27
CA VAL A 294 1.53 -15.50 -40.59
C VAL A 294 1.01 -14.55 -41.67
N CYS A 295 1.83 -14.28 -42.67
CA CYS A 295 1.42 -13.43 -43.79
C CYS A 295 0.40 -14.16 -44.68
N PRO A 296 -0.79 -13.60 -44.95
CA PRO A 296 -1.83 -14.26 -45.75
C PRO A 296 -1.48 -14.36 -47.25
N PHE A 297 -0.51 -13.58 -47.73
CA PHE A 297 -0.13 -13.55 -49.15
C PHE A 297 1.03 -14.48 -49.52
N CYS A 298 1.96 -14.74 -48.59
CA CYS A 298 3.17 -15.53 -48.87
C CYS A 298 3.45 -16.61 -47.83
N ASN A 299 2.58 -16.76 -46.83
CA ASN A 299 2.71 -17.71 -45.72
C ASN A 299 4.00 -17.56 -44.90
N SER A 300 4.76 -16.48 -45.08
CA SER A 300 5.97 -16.20 -44.32
C SER A 300 5.65 -15.75 -42.91
N ARG A 301 6.46 -16.24 -41.94
CA ARG A 301 6.43 -15.84 -40.52
C ARG A 301 7.34 -14.66 -40.20
N LEU A 302 8.03 -14.11 -41.21
CA LEU A 302 8.94 -12.97 -41.05
C LEU A 302 8.15 -11.64 -41.02
N ILE A 303 7.59 -11.33 -39.85
CA ILE A 303 6.69 -10.20 -39.65
C ILE A 303 7.30 -9.22 -38.65
N ALA A 304 7.44 -7.95 -39.06
CA ALA A 304 7.83 -6.87 -38.17
C ALA A 304 6.60 -6.32 -37.41
N ALA A 305 6.77 -6.06 -36.13
CA ALA A 305 5.79 -5.38 -35.28
C ALA A 305 6.23 -3.93 -35.05
N LEU A 306 5.60 -2.99 -35.75
CA LEU A 306 5.95 -1.57 -35.75
C LEU A 306 4.87 -0.72 -35.09
N LYS A 307 5.26 0.45 -34.56
CA LYS A 307 4.32 1.36 -33.91
C LYS A 307 3.56 2.18 -34.95
N PRO A 308 2.36 2.71 -34.63
CA PRO A 308 1.55 3.45 -35.60
C PRO A 308 2.21 4.70 -36.19
N TRP A 309 3.17 5.29 -35.47
CA TRP A 309 3.96 6.44 -35.92
C TRP A 309 5.23 6.06 -36.69
N GLU A 310 5.61 4.79 -36.72
CA GLU A 310 6.76 4.28 -37.50
C GLU A 310 6.36 3.88 -38.94
N LYS A 311 5.24 4.43 -39.46
CA LYS A 311 4.76 4.16 -40.82
C LYS A 311 5.76 4.56 -41.91
N GLU A 312 6.66 5.49 -41.63
CA GLU A 312 7.71 5.90 -42.56
C GLU A 312 8.72 4.76 -42.80
N GLU A 313 8.98 3.93 -41.79
CA GLU A 313 9.87 2.76 -41.93
C GLU A 313 9.33 1.75 -42.96
N LEU A 314 8.01 1.64 -43.09
CA LEU A 314 7.37 0.80 -44.12
C LEU A 314 7.69 1.31 -45.52
N LYS A 315 7.70 2.64 -45.71
CA LYS A 315 8.01 3.27 -47.00
C LYS A 315 9.48 3.07 -47.35
N VAL A 316 10.38 3.19 -46.37
CA VAL A 316 11.82 2.95 -46.54
C VAL A 316 12.10 1.50 -46.94
N VAL A 317 11.49 0.52 -46.25
CA VAL A 317 11.69 -0.90 -46.57
C VAL A 317 11.08 -1.31 -47.92
N LYS A 318 9.96 -0.68 -48.33
CA LYS A 318 9.36 -0.85 -49.67
C LYS A 318 10.23 -0.24 -50.78
N ARG A 319 10.93 0.87 -50.52
CA ARG A 319 11.84 1.56 -51.48
C ARG A 319 13.23 0.96 -51.57
N HIS A 320 13.65 0.18 -50.57
CA HIS A 320 14.97 -0.45 -50.58
C HIS A 320 15.09 -1.45 -51.75
N GLY A 321 15.83 -1.00 -52.77
CA GLY A 321 15.94 -1.57 -54.13
C GLY A 321 16.42 -0.54 -55.16
N THR A 322 16.24 0.76 -54.89
CA THR A 322 16.72 1.90 -55.70
C THR A 322 17.31 2.96 -54.77
N ASP A 323 18.62 3.21 -54.90
CA ASP A 323 19.49 4.18 -54.19
C ASP A 323 19.77 3.95 -52.69
N SER A 324 21.08 3.90 -52.36
CA SER A 324 21.59 3.60 -51.02
C SER A 324 22.29 4.80 -50.36
N GLU A 325 21.56 5.55 -49.55
CA GLU A 325 22.15 6.37 -48.49
C GLU A 325 22.40 5.50 -47.25
N THR A 326 23.55 5.65 -46.58
CA THR A 326 23.96 4.86 -45.41
C THR A 326 22.89 4.84 -44.30
N GLU A 327 22.20 5.96 -44.09
CA GLU A 327 21.14 6.12 -43.09
C GLU A 327 19.89 5.27 -43.38
N THR A 328 19.57 5.05 -44.68
CA THR A 328 18.46 4.16 -45.08
C THR A 328 18.77 2.70 -44.80
N THR A 329 20.04 2.29 -44.86
CA THR A 329 20.43 0.89 -44.61
C THR A 329 20.30 0.49 -43.14
N GLU A 330 20.56 1.39 -42.19
CA GLU A 330 20.42 1.11 -40.76
C GLU A 330 18.95 1.00 -40.33
N ARG A 331 18.09 1.88 -40.85
CA ARG A 331 16.64 1.84 -40.66
C ARG A 331 16.05 0.52 -41.15
N VAL A 332 16.45 0.08 -42.34
CA VAL A 332 16.05 -1.22 -42.88
C VAL A 332 16.53 -2.37 -41.99
N LYS A 333 17.82 -2.39 -41.60
CA LYS A 333 18.37 -3.42 -40.69
C LYS A 333 17.59 -3.51 -39.39
N ARG A 334 17.16 -2.38 -38.82
CA ARG A 334 16.34 -2.34 -37.60
C ARG A 334 14.98 -3.03 -37.78
N VAL A 335 14.32 -2.85 -38.92
CA VAL A 335 13.05 -3.52 -39.22
C VAL A 335 13.24 -5.03 -39.41
N TYR A 336 14.32 -5.47 -40.07
CA TYR A 336 14.66 -6.88 -40.19
C TYR A 336 14.97 -7.53 -38.81
N ARG A 337 15.71 -6.82 -37.94
CA ARG A 337 15.96 -7.27 -36.56
C ARG A 337 14.66 -7.38 -35.75
N ASN A 338 13.74 -6.44 -35.93
CA ASN A 338 12.40 -6.51 -35.33
C ASN A 338 11.67 -7.79 -35.79
N ALA A 339 11.63 -8.05 -37.09
CA ALA A 339 10.97 -9.23 -37.64
C ALA A 339 11.59 -10.55 -37.17
N ASN A 340 12.91 -10.62 -37.05
CA ASN A 340 13.61 -11.79 -36.50
C ASN A 340 13.28 -12.02 -35.02
N LEU A 341 13.08 -10.95 -34.25
CA LEU A 341 12.70 -11.05 -32.84
C LEU A 341 11.27 -11.60 -32.70
N VAL A 342 10.34 -11.15 -33.54
CA VAL A 342 8.97 -11.67 -33.59
C VAL A 342 8.95 -13.12 -34.06
N LEU A 343 9.78 -13.49 -35.03
CA LEU A 343 9.90 -14.88 -35.47
C LEU A 343 10.38 -15.82 -34.35
N SER A 344 11.29 -15.35 -33.50
CA SER A 344 11.92 -16.16 -32.45
C SER A 344 11.07 -16.27 -31.17
N HIS A 345 10.38 -15.20 -30.79
CA HIS A 345 9.66 -15.11 -29.51
C HIS A 345 8.15 -14.89 -29.65
N GLY A 346 7.63 -14.83 -30.87
CA GLY A 346 6.21 -14.77 -31.17
C GLY A 346 5.52 -13.56 -30.52
N VAL A 347 4.38 -13.82 -29.87
CA VAL A 347 3.52 -12.80 -29.26
C VAL A 347 4.24 -12.01 -28.14
N LEU A 348 5.17 -12.63 -27.41
CA LEU A 348 5.95 -11.94 -26.37
C LEU A 348 6.78 -10.77 -26.93
N ALA A 349 7.35 -10.95 -28.13
CA ALA A 349 8.09 -9.89 -28.80
C ALA A 349 7.17 -8.73 -29.19
N VAL A 350 5.95 -9.01 -29.64
CA VAL A 350 4.97 -7.98 -29.99
C VAL A 350 4.60 -7.14 -28.77
N ILE A 351 4.40 -7.77 -27.60
CA ILE A 351 4.09 -7.06 -26.35
C ILE A 351 5.25 -6.16 -25.92
N ALA A 352 6.49 -6.65 -25.98
CA ALA A 352 7.67 -5.83 -25.65
C ALA A 352 7.86 -4.66 -26.63
N LEU A 353 7.68 -4.90 -27.93
CA LEU A 353 7.86 -3.90 -28.98
C LEU A 353 6.74 -2.85 -28.99
N ALA A 354 5.57 -3.14 -28.43
CA ALA A 354 4.48 -2.17 -28.25
C ALA A 354 4.82 -1.08 -27.20
N ALA A 355 5.76 -1.35 -26.28
CA ALA A 355 6.15 -0.40 -25.25
C ALA A 355 6.89 0.84 -25.82
N ARG A 356 6.74 1.99 -25.17
CA ARG A 356 7.31 3.28 -25.59
C ARG A 356 8.82 3.27 -25.42
N GLY A 357 9.54 3.73 -26.43
CA GLY A 357 11.01 3.77 -26.38
C GLY A 357 11.72 2.40 -26.47
N VAL A 358 10.98 1.30 -26.48
CA VAL A 358 11.55 -0.04 -26.67
C VAL A 358 11.73 -0.31 -28.16
N GLY A 359 12.98 -0.59 -28.56
CA GLY A 359 13.37 -1.07 -29.88
C GLY A 359 13.83 -2.54 -29.86
N PRO A 360 14.28 -3.11 -30.99
CA PRO A 360 14.60 -4.53 -31.10
C PRO A 360 15.66 -5.03 -30.11
N GLU A 361 16.67 -4.21 -29.82
CA GLU A 361 17.77 -4.57 -28.90
C GLU A 361 17.30 -4.58 -27.44
N VAL A 362 16.56 -3.55 -27.03
CA VAL A 362 15.98 -3.44 -25.69
C VAL A 362 14.92 -4.53 -25.47
N ALA A 363 14.09 -4.79 -26.47
CA ALA A 363 13.09 -5.87 -26.42
C ALA A 363 13.76 -7.24 -26.26
N SER A 364 14.86 -7.53 -26.98
CA SER A 364 15.61 -8.77 -26.79
C SER A 364 16.16 -8.91 -25.36
N LYS A 365 16.64 -7.81 -24.77
CA LYS A 365 17.13 -7.79 -23.37
C LYS A 365 16.01 -8.06 -22.37
N ILE A 366 14.82 -7.50 -22.57
CA ILE A 366 13.65 -7.71 -21.71
C ILE A 366 13.21 -9.18 -21.78
N ILE A 367 13.09 -9.76 -22.97
CA ILE A 367 12.66 -11.14 -23.18
C ILE A 367 13.67 -12.15 -22.62
N ARG A 368 14.98 -11.87 -22.69
CA ARG A 368 16.00 -12.74 -22.07
C ARG A 368 15.88 -12.83 -20.55
N LYS A 369 15.38 -11.77 -19.89
CA LYS A 369 15.22 -11.72 -18.43
C LYS A 369 13.95 -12.41 -17.92
N SER A 370 12.95 -12.63 -18.78
CA SER A 370 11.66 -13.20 -18.37
C SER A 370 11.11 -14.07 -19.49
N LYS A 371 10.95 -15.36 -19.21
CA LYS A 371 10.53 -16.35 -20.21
C LYS A 371 9.03 -16.28 -20.54
N ASP A 372 8.21 -15.75 -19.61
CA ASP A 372 6.76 -15.66 -19.72
C ASP A 372 6.23 -14.22 -19.53
N ALA A 373 5.00 -13.97 -19.98
CA ALA A 373 4.29 -12.68 -19.90
C ALA A 373 3.78 -12.37 -18.47
N ASP A 374 4.65 -12.52 -17.49
CA ASP A 374 4.33 -12.40 -16.06
C ASP A 374 4.55 -10.97 -15.54
N VAL A 375 4.18 -10.74 -14.28
CA VAL A 375 4.36 -9.47 -13.57
C VAL A 375 5.82 -8.97 -13.67
N SER A 376 6.81 -9.88 -13.65
CA SER A 376 8.23 -9.54 -13.83
C SER A 376 8.56 -9.01 -15.22
N PHE A 377 7.89 -9.50 -16.27
CA PHE A 377 8.08 -9.04 -17.64
C PHE A 377 7.57 -7.61 -17.81
N TYR A 378 6.37 -7.30 -17.30
CA TYR A 378 5.84 -5.94 -17.33
C TYR A 378 6.63 -4.97 -16.44
N ARG A 379 7.18 -5.45 -15.31
CA ARG A 379 8.12 -4.64 -14.50
C ARG A 379 9.37 -4.26 -15.30
N ASN A 380 9.98 -5.20 -16.00
CA ASN A 380 11.14 -4.93 -16.86
C ASN A 380 10.81 -3.94 -17.99
N ILE A 381 9.60 -4.00 -18.57
CA ILE A 381 9.14 -3.00 -19.54
C ILE A 381 9.03 -1.61 -18.90
N LEU A 382 8.43 -1.52 -17.71
CA LEU A 382 8.25 -0.25 -17.00
C LEU A 382 9.59 0.45 -16.70
N GLU A 383 10.61 -0.32 -16.31
CA GLU A 383 11.96 0.21 -16.07
C GLU A 383 12.57 0.83 -17.33
N GLU A 384 12.44 0.17 -18.48
CA GLU A 384 12.99 0.66 -19.75
C GLU A 384 12.19 1.87 -20.28
N GLU A 385 10.86 1.93 -20.08
CA GLU A 385 10.07 3.13 -20.40
C GLU A 385 10.48 4.34 -19.54
N ARG A 386 10.76 4.12 -18.25
CA ARG A 386 11.29 5.17 -17.35
C ARG A 386 12.65 5.66 -17.82
N ARG A 387 13.56 4.76 -18.18
CA ARG A 387 14.88 5.11 -18.72
C ARG A 387 14.74 5.93 -20.00
N TYR A 388 13.91 5.49 -20.95
CA TYR A 388 13.66 6.22 -22.18
C TYR A 388 13.09 7.62 -21.91
N THR A 389 12.13 7.76 -21.00
CA THR A 389 11.54 9.06 -20.66
C THR A 389 12.58 10.01 -20.04
N ARG A 390 13.50 9.48 -19.23
CA ARG A 390 14.60 10.24 -18.62
C ARG A 390 15.66 10.66 -19.64
N THR A 391 16.00 9.79 -20.59
CA THR A 391 17.04 10.08 -21.59
C THR A 391 16.52 10.85 -22.81
N LYS A 392 15.22 10.79 -23.12
CA LYS A 392 14.61 11.47 -24.28
C LYS A 392 14.90 12.98 -24.34
N ARG A 393 15.06 13.65 -23.19
CA ARG A 393 15.43 15.09 -23.14
C ARG A 393 16.85 15.40 -23.65
N PHE A 394 17.72 14.41 -23.75
CA PHE A 394 19.12 14.56 -24.17
C PHE A 394 19.37 14.09 -25.62
N TRP A 395 18.32 13.68 -26.33
CA TRP A 395 18.37 13.09 -27.68
C TRP A 395 17.56 13.94 -28.67
N ALA A 396 17.54 15.26 -28.44
CA ALA A 396 16.94 16.26 -29.32
C ALA A 396 17.99 16.79 -30.31
#